data_AF-A0A7W5E7E6-F1
#
_entry.id   AF-A0A7W5E7E6-F1
#
_cell.length_a   1.000
_cell.length_b   1.000
_cell.length_c   1.000
_cell.angle_alpha   90.00
_cell.angle_beta   90.00
_cell.angle_gamma   90.00
#
_symmetry.space_group_name_H-M   'P 1'
#
loop_
_entity.id
_entity.type
_entity.pdbx_description
1 polymer ?
#
loop_
_entity_poly.entity_id
_entity_poly.type
_entity_poly.pdbx_seq_one_letter_code
_entity_poly.pdbx_strand_id
1 'polypeptide(L)' 'MESTARIAFDHGYKVVFAEDAMSSVSAEMHRFATEAIFPVIGRVRTTAQILDMLKR' A
#
# COMPACT_ATOMS: atom_id res chain seq x y z
N MET A 1 -4.80 -6.60 -5.63
CA MET A 1 -3.88 -6.22 -4.53
C MET A 1 -4.64 -5.94 -3.24
N GLU A 2 -5.71 -5.14 -3.28
CA GLU A 2 -6.55 -4.84 -2.11
C GLU A 2 -7.00 -6.09 -1.33
N SER A 3 -7.53 -7.11 -2.02
CA SER A 3 -7.99 -8.34 -1.37
C SER A 3 -6.88 -9.04 -0.58
N THR A 4 -5.68 -9.15 -1.15
CA THR A 4 -4.50 -9.69 -0.47
C THR A 4 -4.11 -8.85 0.74
N ALA A 5 -4.14 -7.52 0.60
CA ALA A 5 -3.78 -6.61 1.68
C ALA A 5 -4.78 -6.65 2.84
N ARG A 6 -6.08 -6.79 2.55
CA ARG A 6 -7.12 -6.97 3.58
C ARG A 6 -6.92 -8.27 4.34
N ILE A 7 -6.70 -9.38 3.63
CA ILE A 7 -6.39 -10.67 4.26
C ILE A 7 -5.13 -10.55 5.16
N ALA A 8 -4.06 -9.92 4.68
CA ALA A 8 -2.86 -9.71 5.49
C ALA A 8 -3.14 -8.86 6.75
N PHE A 9 -3.96 -7.82 6.64
CA PHE A 9 -4.39 -7.02 7.78
C PHE A 9 -5.23 -7.83 8.78
N ASP A 10 -6.19 -8.62 8.33
CA ASP A 10 -6.99 -9.53 9.16
C ASP A 10 -6.12 -10.56 9.90
N HIS A 11 -5.02 -11.01 9.29
CA HIS A 11 -4.02 -11.88 9.92
C HIS A 11 -3.01 -11.14 10.82
N GLY A 12 -3.16 -9.82 11.02
CA GLY A 12 -2.32 -9.03 11.93
C GLY A 12 -0.96 -8.63 11.36
N TYR A 13 -0.73 -8.77 10.05
CA TYR A 13 0.50 -8.27 9.42
C TYR A 13 0.53 -6.75 9.36
N LYS A 14 1.71 -6.17 9.56
CA LYS A 14 1.94 -4.73 9.33
C LYS A 14 2.16 -4.49 7.84
N VAL A 15 1.10 -4.11 7.13
CA VAL A 15 1.13 -3.92 5.67
C VAL A 15 1.77 -2.56 5.30
N VAL A 16 2.66 -2.60 4.32
CA VAL A 16 3.21 -1.40 3.65
C VAL A 16 2.94 -1.53 2.16
N PHE A 17 2.34 -0.49 1.58
CA PHE A 17 1.99 -0.41 0.17
C PHE A 17 3.01 0.46 -0.56
N ALA A 18 3.54 -0.04 -1.69
CA ALA A 18 4.43 0.69 -2.58
C ALA A 18 3.61 1.35 -3.70
N GLU A 19 3.22 2.63 -3.56
CA GLU A 19 2.28 3.31 -4.48
C GLU A 19 2.78 3.36 -5.93
N ASP A 20 4.06 3.62 -6.11
CA ASP A 20 4.75 3.68 -7.40
C ASP A 20 4.96 2.30 -8.05
N ALA A 21 4.67 1.22 -7.32
CA ALA A 21 4.70 -0.16 -7.80
C ALA A 21 3.30 -0.81 -7.87
N MET A 22 2.24 0.00 -7.75
CA MET A 22 0.85 -0.43 -7.89
C MET A 22 0.20 0.22 -9.11
N SER A 23 -0.69 -0.52 -9.78
CA SER A 23 -1.54 0.00 -10.85
C SER A 23 -3.02 -0.21 -10.55
N SER A 24 -3.86 0.63 -11.15
CA SER A 24 -5.31 0.52 -11.10
C SER A 24 -5.89 0.78 -12.49
N VAL A 25 -7.19 0.51 -12.66
CA VAL A 25 -7.91 0.72 -13.92
C VAL A 25 -8.03 2.21 -14.30
N SER A 26 -7.88 3.11 -13.34
CA SER A 26 -7.78 4.55 -13.59
C SER A 26 -6.93 5.25 -12.54
N ALA A 27 -6.40 6.43 -12.89
CA ALA A 27 -5.63 7.25 -11.96
C ALA A 27 -6.50 7.73 -10.76
N GLU A 28 -7.79 7.97 -10.98
CA GLU A 28 -8.72 8.36 -9.92
C GLU A 28 -8.93 7.22 -8.92
N MET A 29 -9.17 5.99 -9.41
CA MET A 29 -9.32 4.83 -8.54
C MET A 29 -8.02 4.51 -7.80
N HIS A 30 -6.87 4.69 -8.46
CA HIS A 30 -5.58 4.55 -7.79
C HIS A 30 -5.43 5.53 -6.61
N ARG A 31 -5.68 6.83 -6.85
CA ARG A 31 -5.62 7.86 -5.78
C ARG A 31 -6.61 7.60 -4.66
N PHE A 32 -7.85 7.23 -4.99
CA PHE A 32 -8.85 6.91 -3.97
C PHE A 32 -8.37 5.75 -3.07
N ALA A 33 -7.82 4.69 -3.67
CA ALA A 33 -7.30 3.57 -2.91
C ALA A 33 -6.10 3.97 -2.03
N THR A 34 -5.12 4.71 -2.57
CA THR A 34 -3.90 5.08 -1.85
C THR A 34 -4.12 6.16 -0.78
N GLU A 35 -5.06 7.09 -0.99
CA GLU A 35 -5.28 8.20 -0.07
C GLU A 35 -6.38 7.93 0.96
N ALA A 36 -7.41 7.15 0.61
CA ALA A 36 -8.57 6.94 1.50
C ALA A 36 -8.64 5.53 2.09
N ILE A 37 -8.33 4.47 1.32
CA ILE A 37 -8.59 3.09 1.74
C ILE A 37 -7.37 2.46 2.42
N PHE A 38 -6.22 2.46 1.77
CA PHE A 38 -5.02 1.79 2.26
C PHE A 38 -4.46 2.36 3.57
N PRO A 39 -4.55 3.67 3.88
CA PRO A 39 -4.11 4.19 5.18
C PRO A 39 -4.88 3.62 6.38
N VAL A 40 -6.09 3.09 6.17
CA VAL A 40 -6.88 2.45 7.24
C VAL A 40 -6.31 1.08 7.62
N ILE A 41 -5.66 0.38 6.68
CA ILE A 41 -5.18 -1.00 6.86
C ILE A 41 -3.66 -1.16 6.70
N GLY A 42 -2.91 -0.06 6.60
CA GLY A 42 -1.47 -0.10 6.46
C GLY A 42 -0.84 1.27 6.21
N ARG A 43 0.36 1.29 5.65
CA ARG A 43 1.12 2.52 5.35
C ARG A 43 1.42 2.60 3.86
N VAL A 44 1.10 3.72 3.22
CA VAL A 44 1.43 3.96 1.81
C VAL A 44 2.77 4.68 1.72
N ARG A 45 3.69 4.18 0.90
CA ARG A 45 5.05 4.68 0.70
C ARG A 45 5.46 4.53 -0.76
N THR A 46 6.51 5.23 -1.17
CA THR A 46 7.19 4.93 -2.43
C THR A 46 8.17 3.77 -2.26
N THR A 47 8.52 3.11 -3.35
CA THR A 47 9.53 2.05 -3.37
C THR A 47 10.86 2.56 -2.86
N ALA A 48 11.24 3.80 -3.21
CA ALA A 48 12.44 4.46 -2.70
C ALA A 48 12.43 4.58 -1.16
N GLN A 49 11.31 5.02 -0.57
CA GLN A 49 11.17 5.11 0.90
C GLN A 49 11.25 3.74 1.57
N ILE A 50 10.66 2.72 0.97
CA ILE A 50 10.71 1.35 1.50
C ILE A 50 12.16 0.82 1.47
N LEU A 51 12.86 1.02 0.36
CA LEU A 51 14.27 0.61 0.24
C LEU A 51 15.15 1.35 1.25
N ASP A 52 14.88 2.62 1.51
CA ASP A 52 15.58 3.39 2.53
C ASP A 52 15.37 2.80 3.95
N MET A 53 14.13 2.44 4.29
CA MET A 53 13.78 1.80 5.57
C MET A 53 14.43 0.43 5.79
N LEU A 54 14.83 -0.26 4.72
CA LEU A 54 15.47 -1.58 4.78
C LEU A 54 16.99 -1.49 4.89
N LYS A 55 17.59 -0.35 4.55
CA LYS A 55 19.03 -0.13 4.72
C LYS A 55 19.33 0.00 6.21
N ARG A 56 20.26 -0.82 6.68
CA ARG A 56 20.79 -0.80 8.05
C ARG A 56 22.02 0.08 8.13
#